data_AF-A0A957F1Q2-F1
#
_entry.id   AF-A0A957F1Q2-F1
#
_cell.length_a   1.000
_cell.length_b   1.000
_cell.length_c   1.000
_cell.angle_alpha   90.00
_cell.angle_beta   90.00
_cell.angle_gamma   90.00
#
_symmetry.space_group_name_H-M   'P 1'
#
loop_
_entity.id
_entity.type
_entity.pdbx_description
1 polymer ?
#
loop_
_entity_poly.entity_id
_entity_poly.type
_entity_poly.pdbx_seq_one_letter_code
_entity_poly.pdbx_strand_id
1 'polypeptide(L)'
;MAQQDTNHTGRPYDRQRLAVIYDTYHQPIYEYIYRRIGHVDTARELAADVFRALLEAVQQGRSPAISVRAWLYRTAHNLVVDEYRRQTHRQHLDVTTLLLPVADTAADE
;
A
#
# COMPACT_ATOMS: atom_id res chain seq x y z
N MET A 1 13.33 -12.63 34.61
CA MET A 1 12.29 -13.15 33.71
C MET A 1 12.61 -12.63 32.31
N ALA A 2 13.29 -13.43 31.49
CA ALA A 2 13.57 -13.10 30.10
C ALA A 2 12.57 -13.89 29.25
N GLN A 3 11.60 -13.20 28.67
CA GLN A 3 10.65 -13.78 27.73
C GLN A 3 11.43 -14.37 26.54
N GLN A 4 11.19 -15.66 26.30
CA GLN A 4 11.63 -16.38 25.12
C GLN A 4 10.82 -15.85 23.92
N ASP A 5 11.36 -14.89 23.17
CA ASP A 5 10.81 -14.58 21.85
C ASP A 5 11.21 -15.69 20.87
N THR A 6 10.21 -16.45 20.51
CA THR A 6 10.27 -17.62 19.64
C THR A 6 10.92 -17.26 18.31
N ASN A 7 11.91 -18.06 17.96
CA ASN A 7 12.75 -17.93 16.79
C ASN A 7 11.92 -18.25 15.52
N HIS A 8 11.51 -17.22 14.76
CA HIS A 8 10.85 -17.38 13.46
C HIS A 8 11.94 -17.49 12.39
N THR A 9 12.58 -18.64 12.29
CA THR A 9 13.72 -18.87 11.36
C THR A 9 13.21 -19.14 9.94
N GLY A 10 12.57 -18.15 9.32
CA GLY A 10 12.49 -18.09 7.86
C GLY A 10 13.89 -17.75 7.33
N ARG A 11 14.45 -18.53 6.40
CA ARG A 11 15.72 -18.13 5.75
C ARG A 11 15.55 -16.73 5.17
N PRO A 12 16.41 -15.76 5.53
CA PRO A 12 16.33 -14.41 4.98
C PRO A 12 16.41 -14.51 3.45
N TYR A 13 15.58 -13.75 2.75
CA TYR A 13 15.70 -13.70 1.30
C TYR A 13 16.99 -12.97 0.96
N ASP A 14 17.88 -13.64 0.24
CA ASP A 14 19.06 -12.99 -0.30
C ASP A 14 18.67 -12.06 -1.46
N ARG A 15 19.63 -11.24 -1.88
CA ARG A 15 19.42 -10.27 -2.97
C ARG A 15 18.97 -10.93 -4.27
N GLN A 16 19.50 -12.12 -4.59
CA GLN A 16 19.16 -12.84 -5.82
C GLN A 16 17.70 -13.30 -5.80
N ARG A 17 17.25 -13.88 -4.70
CA ARG A 17 15.86 -14.32 -4.56
C ARG A 17 14.89 -13.14 -4.60
N LEU A 18 15.25 -12.01 -3.99
CA LEU A 18 14.45 -10.78 -4.08
C LEU A 18 14.32 -10.26 -5.52
N ALA A 19 15.41 -10.28 -6.28
CA ALA A 19 15.39 -9.89 -7.70
C ALA A 19 14.46 -10.80 -8.51
N VAL A 20 14.57 -12.13 -8.34
CA VAL A 20 13.68 -13.09 -9.02
C VAL A 20 12.20 -12.85 -8.67
N ILE A 21 11.90 -12.56 -7.39
CA ILE A 21 10.54 -12.24 -6.96
C ILE A 21 10.04 -10.97 -7.65
N TYR A 22 10.87 -9.93 -7.70
CA TYR A 22 10.52 -8.67 -8.37
C TYR A 22 10.25 -8.90 -9.86
N ASP A 23 11.19 -9.52 -10.59
CA ASP A 23 11.06 -9.77 -12.02
C ASP A 23 9.84 -10.63 -12.36
N THR A 24 9.50 -11.59 -11.49
CA THR A 24 8.37 -12.50 -11.69
C THR A 24 7.01 -11.83 -11.41
N TYR A 25 6.93 -10.99 -10.37
CA TYR A 25 5.65 -10.53 -9.85
C TYR A 25 5.37 -9.04 -10.06
N HIS A 26 6.35 -8.24 -10.46
CA HIS A 26 6.17 -6.81 -10.66
C HIS A 26 5.03 -6.52 -11.65
N GLN A 27 5.11 -7.09 -12.85
CA GLN A 27 4.10 -6.89 -13.88
C GLN A 27 2.71 -7.44 -13.47
N PRO A 28 2.56 -8.68 -12.98
CA PRO A 28 1.26 -9.19 -12.52
C PRO A 28 0.61 -8.39 -11.38
N ILE A 29 1.41 -7.84 -10.46
CA ILE A 29 0.92 -7.01 -9.35
C ILE A 29 0.49 -5.64 -9.87
N TYR A 30 1.29 -5.01 -10.73
CA TYR A 30 0.91 -3.76 -11.39
C TYR A 30 -0.41 -3.91 -12.15
N GLU A 31 -0.55 -4.94 -12.99
CA GLU A 31 -1.78 -5.18 -13.73
C GLU A 31 -3.00 -5.43 -12.83
N TYR A 32 -2.81 -6.17 -11.74
CA TYR A 32 -3.86 -6.41 -10.75
C TYR A 32 -4.36 -5.11 -10.12
N ILE A 33 -3.45 -4.22 -9.73
CA ILE A 33 -3.78 -2.93 -9.13
C ILE A 33 -4.42 -2.02 -10.19
N TYR A 34 -3.82 -1.93 -11.38
CA TYR A 34 -4.30 -1.09 -12.47
C TYR A 34 -5.73 -1.43 -12.88
N ARG A 35 -6.09 -2.72 -12.99
CA ARG A 35 -7.46 -3.16 -13.29
C ARG A 35 -8.49 -2.72 -12.25
N ARG A 36 -8.08 -2.37 -11.04
CA ARG A 36 -8.96 -1.94 -9.94
C ARG A 36 -9.01 -0.41 -9.86
N ILE A 37 -7.85 0.23 -9.84
CA ILE A 37 -7.74 1.68 -9.65
C ILE A 37 -8.03 2.47 -10.94
N GLY A 38 -7.69 1.91 -12.11
CA GLY A 38 -7.87 2.56 -13.41
C GLY A 38 -6.93 3.73 -13.70
N HIS A 39 -6.14 4.17 -12.71
CA HIS A 39 -5.20 5.28 -12.82
C HIS A 39 -3.75 4.78 -12.85
N VAL A 40 -3.00 5.15 -13.90
CA VAL A 40 -1.65 4.63 -14.18
C VAL A 40 -0.66 5.00 -13.08
N ASP A 41 -0.61 6.27 -12.68
CA ASP A 41 0.40 6.73 -11.72
C ASP A 41 0.16 6.17 -10.32
N THR A 42 -1.11 6.13 -9.90
CA THR A 42 -1.51 5.53 -8.62
C THR A 42 -1.24 4.03 -8.62
N ALA A 43 -1.52 3.33 -9.73
CA ALA A 43 -1.21 1.91 -9.83
C ALA A 43 0.30 1.64 -9.74
N ARG A 44 1.13 2.48 -10.36
CA ARG A 44 2.60 2.37 -10.29
C ARG A 44 3.11 2.60 -8.86
N GLU A 45 2.59 3.62 -8.19
CA GLU A 45 2.95 3.94 -6.80
C GLU A 45 2.58 2.79 -5.85
N LEU A 46 1.32 2.34 -5.89
CA LEU A 46 0.86 1.23 -5.05
C LEU A 46 1.62 -0.07 -5.35
N ALA A 47 1.98 -0.34 -6.61
CA ALA A 47 2.82 -1.49 -6.95
C ALA A 47 4.20 -1.38 -6.30
N ALA A 48 4.85 -0.22 -6.34
CA ALA A 48 6.11 0.01 -5.65
C ALA A 48 5.99 -0.22 -4.13
N ASP A 49 4.87 0.20 -3.55
CA ASP A 49 4.58 0.03 -2.11
C ASP A 49 4.46 -1.43 -1.69
N VAL A 50 3.91 -2.30 -2.54
CA VAL A 50 3.86 -3.75 -2.29
C VAL A 50 5.27 -4.32 -2.15
N PHE A 51 6.19 -3.96 -3.04
CA PHE A 51 7.57 -4.47 -3.00
C PHE A 51 8.40 -3.81 -1.90
N ARG A 52 8.14 -2.53 -1.58
CA ARG A 52 8.71 -1.88 -0.40
C ARG A 52 8.34 -2.62 0.89
N ALA A 53 7.06 -2.94 1.07
CA ALA A 53 6.59 -3.73 2.20
C ALA A 53 7.24 -5.13 2.25
N LEU A 54 7.51 -5.75 1.08
CA LEU A 54 8.21 -7.03 1.03
C LEU A 54 9.64 -6.89 1.56
N LEU A 55 10.37 -5.88 1.12
CA LEU A 55 11.75 -5.63 1.55
C LEU A 55 11.82 -5.38 3.05
N GLU A 56 10.90 -4.57 3.59
CA GLU A 56 10.79 -4.31 5.03
C GLU A 56 10.48 -5.59 5.81
N ALA A 57 9.52 -6.39 5.35
CA ALA A 57 9.18 -7.66 5.98
C ALA A 57 10.36 -8.63 6.03
N VAL A 58 11.15 -8.69 4.95
CA VAL A 58 12.36 -9.53 4.89
C VAL A 58 13.44 -9.01 5.85
N GLN A 59 13.68 -7.70 5.89
CA GLN A 59 14.65 -7.10 6.84
C GLN A 59 14.27 -7.37 8.30
N GLN A 60 12.98 -7.45 8.61
CA GLN A 60 12.46 -7.78 9.94
C GLN A 60 12.41 -9.29 10.23
N GLY A 61 12.90 -10.16 9.34
CA GLY A 61 12.82 -11.62 9.50
C GLY A 61 11.39 -12.19 9.38
N ARG A 62 10.43 -11.38 8.91
CA ARG A 62 9.01 -11.75 8.73
C ARG A 62 8.70 -12.12 7.28
N SER A 63 9.70 -12.63 6.56
CA SER A 63 9.55 -13.04 5.17
C SER A 63 8.42 -14.08 5.03
N PRO A 64 7.61 -14.03 3.96
CA PRO A 64 6.51 -14.98 3.77
C PRO A 64 7.00 -16.43 3.82
N ALA A 65 6.51 -17.20 4.81
CA ALA A 65 6.93 -18.59 5.00
C ALA A 65 6.23 -19.57 4.05
N ILE A 66 4.97 -19.29 3.67
CA ILE A 66 4.12 -20.22 2.93
C ILE A 66 4.08 -19.90 1.43
N SER A 67 3.77 -18.65 1.06
CA SER A 67 3.66 -18.25 -0.34
C SER A 67 3.91 -16.76 -0.52
N VAL A 68 4.98 -16.43 -1.26
CA VAL A 68 5.30 -15.05 -1.66
C VAL A 68 4.17 -14.48 -2.51
N ARG A 69 3.66 -15.26 -3.46
CA ARG A 69 2.55 -14.85 -4.33
C ARG A 69 1.33 -14.43 -3.51
N ALA A 70 0.85 -15.30 -2.62
CA ALA A 70 -0.34 -15.01 -1.81
C ALA A 70 -0.14 -13.77 -0.94
N TRP A 71 1.06 -13.62 -0.36
CA TRP A 71 1.41 -12.46 0.44
C TRP A 71 1.39 -11.17 -0.38
N LEU A 72 2.00 -11.16 -1.58
CA LEU A 72 2.03 -10.00 -2.47
C LEU A 72 0.62 -9.56 -2.88
N TYR A 73 -0.24 -10.49 -3.30
CA TYR A 73 -1.61 -10.17 -3.67
C TYR A 73 -2.45 -9.68 -2.50
N ARG A 74 -2.23 -10.21 -1.28
CA ARG A 74 -2.89 -9.72 -0.06
C ARG A 74 -2.46 -8.28 0.26
N THR A 75 -1.17 -8.00 0.20
CA THR A 75 -0.64 -6.64 0.43
C THR A 75 -1.18 -5.67 -0.63
N ALA A 76 -1.17 -6.06 -1.91
CA ALA A 76 -1.74 -5.26 -3.00
C ALA A 76 -3.23 -4.99 -2.79
N HIS A 77 -3.99 -5.99 -2.35
CA HIS A 77 -5.41 -5.83 -2.04
C HIS A 77 -5.64 -4.80 -0.93
N ASN A 78 -4.89 -4.91 0.18
CA ASN A 78 -5.02 -3.98 1.31
C ASN A 78 -4.72 -2.54 0.89
N LEU A 79 -3.65 -2.32 0.12
CA LEU A 79 -3.28 -1.00 -0.38
C LEU A 79 -4.34 -0.40 -1.31
N VAL A 80 -4.95 -1.22 -2.17
CA VAL A 80 -6.06 -0.80 -3.04
C VAL A 80 -7.30 -0.42 -2.21
N VAL A 81 -7.65 -1.22 -1.20
CA VAL A 81 -8.78 -0.92 -0.30
C VAL A 81 -8.54 0.40 0.44
N ASP A 82 -7.32 0.61 0.95
CA ASP A 82 -6.97 1.85 1.64
C ASP A 82 -6.98 3.05 0.69
N GLU A 83 -6.57 2.89 -0.57
CA GLU A 83 -6.69 3.96 -1.57
C GLU A 83 -8.14 4.33 -1.86
N TYR A 84 -9.05 3.36 -2.00
CA TYR A 84 -10.47 3.66 -2.14
C TYR A 84 -11.02 4.42 -0.93
N ARG A 85 -10.66 4.00 0.29
CA ARG A 85 -11.06 4.72 1.52
C ARG A 85 -10.57 6.16 1.50
N ARG A 86 -9.31 6.39 1.13
CA ARG A 86 -8.74 7.74 0.99
C ARG A 86 -9.47 8.58 -0.05
N GLN A 87 -9.83 8.00 -1.20
CA GLN A 87 -10.57 8.69 -2.24
C GLN A 87 -11.96 9.11 -1.77
N THR A 88 -12.70 8.22 -1.09
CA THR A 88 -14.01 8.55 -0.50
C THR A 88 -13.89 9.67 0.54
N HIS A 89 -12.87 9.64 1.40
CA HIS A 89 -12.62 10.72 2.35
C HIS A 89 -12.29 12.04 1.66
N ARG A 90 -11.44 12.05 0.62
CA ARG A 90 -11.15 13.28 -0.15
C ARG A 90 -12.42 13.86 -0.79
N GLN A 91 -13.28 13.02 -1.36
CA GLN A 91 -14.55 13.46 -1.95
C GLN A 91 -15.52 14.04 -0.90
N HIS A 92 -15.55 13.50 0.32
CA HIS A 92 -16.37 14.04 1.41
C HIS A 92 -15.87 15.40 1.94
N LEU A 93 -14.55 15.64 1.89
CA LEU A 93 -13.95 16.91 2.30
C LEU A 93 -14.17 18.02 1.26
N ASP A 94 -14.27 17.65 -0.02
CA ASP A 94 -14.50 18.60 -1.13
C ASP A 94 -15.84 19.35 -0.98
N VAL A 95 -16.89 18.69 -0.46
CA VAL A 95 -18.21 19.32 -0.25
C VAL A 95 -18.23 20.22 1.00
N THR A 96 -17.45 19.89 2.03
CA THR A 96 -17.48 20.63 3.31
C THR A 96 -16.66 21.92 3.24
N THR A 97 -15.55 21.93 2.49
CA THR A 97 -14.67 23.11 2.39
C THR A 97 -15.23 24.23 1.51
N LEU A 98 -16.14 23.92 0.57
CA LEU A 98 -16.79 24.89 -0.33
C LEU A 98 -17.99 25.63 0.31
N LEU A 99 -18.37 25.28 1.54
CA LEU A 99 -19.58 25.77 2.22
C LEU A 99 -19.25 26.67 3.43
N LEU A 100 -18.08 27.30 3.45
CA LEU A 100 -17.88 28.44 4.34
C LEU A 100 -18.82 29.56 3.87
N PRO A 101 -19.75 30.05 4.71
CA PRO A 101 -20.46 31.26 4.38
C PRO A 101 -19.41 32.36 4.22
N VAL A 102 -19.28 32.89 2.99
CA VAL A 102 -18.73 34.24 2.83
C VAL A 102 -19.67 35.10 3.65
N ALA A 103 -19.23 35.46 4.85
CA ALA A 103 -19.87 36.48 5.64
C ALA A 103 -19.74 37.76 4.83
N ASP A 104 -20.77 38.01 4.02
CA ASP A 104 -21.09 39.31 3.51
C ASP A 104 -21.48 40.14 4.73
N THR A 105 -20.48 40.79 5.34
CA THR A 105 -20.72 41.95 6.18
C THR A 105 -20.15 43.14 5.43
N ALA A 106 -20.84 43.48 4.34
CA ALA A 106 -20.95 44.85 3.89
C ALA A 106 -21.36 45.75 5.07
N ALA A 107 -20.67 46.89 5.14
CA ALA A 107 -21.12 48.20 5.59
C ALA A 107 -22.28 48.28 6.61
N ASP A 108 -21.97 48.84 7.78
CA ASP A 108 -22.61 50.10 8.16
C ASP A 108 -21.69 50.86 9.14
N GLU A 109 -21.38 52.11 8.78
CA GLU A 109 -20.73 53.15 9.57
C GLU A 109 -21.79 53.97 10.31
#